data_AF-A0A6B1DW01-F1
#
_entry.id   AF-A0A6B1DW01-F1
#
_cell.length_a   1.000
_cell.length_b   1.000
_cell.length_c   1.000
_cell.angle_alpha   90.00
_cell.angle_beta   90.00
_cell.angle_gamma   90.00
#
_symmetry.space_group_name_H-M   'P 1'
#
loop_
_entity.id
_entity.type
_entity.pdbx_description
1 polymer ?
#
loop_
_entity_poly.entity_id
_entity_poly.type
_entity_poly.pdbx_seq_one_letter_code
_entity_poly.pdbx_strand_id
1 'polypeptide(L)'
;MSTIYVLSNPAMPETVFIGYSRKENISSEIAELYTSSVPAPFKCELAANVENARDVLALIHSIFASARISPDRDFFKVSSDQVMAVLKLAGGKDVTPADDGTVTTAATEAAPAPANGRRRAANGRRRPRRGQAKSTSGRKRRRRRPNLNFKQLSIEPGSVLVGRDGTEVIVHDERQVSYQDEVMFITPATRRMLGLDENAVVSAGQYWTYNGRKVSELYDEFHSPAKPDAE
;
A
#
# COMPACT_ATOMS: atom_id res chain seq x y z
N MET A 1 18.17 -12.94 -15.02
CA MET A 1 16.97 -12.68 -15.84
C MET A 1 15.85 -12.28 -14.91
N SER A 2 14.90 -11.48 -15.37
CA SER A 2 13.77 -11.04 -14.55
C SER A 2 12.48 -11.23 -15.34
N THR A 3 11.41 -11.59 -14.64
CA THR A 3 10.15 -11.95 -15.27
C THR A 3 9.18 -10.79 -15.11
N ILE A 4 8.72 -10.22 -16.21
CA ILE A 4 7.58 -9.29 -16.23
C ILE A 4 6.32 -10.12 -16.33
N TYR A 5 5.31 -9.80 -15.53
CA TYR A 5 4.05 -10.52 -15.51
C TYR A 5 2.86 -9.58 -15.65
N VAL A 6 1.79 -10.09 -16.27
CA VAL A 6 0.53 -9.41 -16.49
C VAL A 6 -0.58 -10.22 -15.83
N LEU A 7 -1.28 -9.61 -14.88
CA LEU A 7 -2.31 -10.27 -14.10
C LEU A 7 -3.67 -9.65 -14.39
N SER A 8 -4.69 -10.49 -14.52
CA SER A 8 -6.09 -10.10 -14.55
C SER A 8 -6.77 -10.50 -13.25
N ASN A 9 -7.86 -9.80 -12.91
CA ASN A 9 -8.67 -10.14 -11.75
C ASN A 9 -10.15 -10.14 -12.14
N PRO A 10 -10.89 -11.25 -11.95
CA PRO A 10 -12.31 -11.33 -12.32
C PRO A 10 -13.19 -10.26 -11.65
N ALA A 11 -12.81 -9.81 -10.45
CA ALA A 11 -13.53 -8.76 -9.74
C ALA A 11 -13.17 -7.33 -10.20
N MET A 12 -12.15 -7.19 -11.07
CA MET A 12 -11.71 -5.91 -11.65
C MET A 12 -11.63 -6.03 -13.18
N PRO A 13 -12.80 -6.14 -13.86
CA PRO A 13 -12.84 -6.32 -15.31
C PRO A 13 -12.22 -5.12 -16.05
N GLU A 14 -11.71 -5.38 -17.26
CA GLU A 14 -11.04 -4.40 -18.13
C GLU A 14 -9.76 -3.77 -17.56
N THR A 15 -9.21 -4.34 -16.49
CA THR A 15 -7.98 -3.83 -15.88
C THR A 15 -6.96 -4.94 -15.72
N VAL A 16 -5.70 -4.59 -15.94
CA VAL A 16 -4.57 -5.49 -15.75
C VAL A 16 -3.58 -4.87 -14.77
N PHE A 17 -2.97 -5.74 -13.97
CA PHE A 17 -1.82 -5.39 -13.14
C PHE A 17 -0.55 -5.80 -13.88
N ILE A 18 0.42 -4.91 -13.96
CA ILE A 18 1.70 -5.17 -14.63
C ILE A 18 2.82 -5.04 -13.60
N GLY A 19 3.54 -6.12 -13.36
CA GLY A 19 4.62 -6.17 -12.37
C GLY A 19 5.85 -6.87 -12.91
N TYR A 20 6.91 -6.89 -12.11
CA TYR A 20 8.10 -7.68 -12.41
C TYR A 20 8.64 -8.34 -11.14
N SER A 21 9.24 -9.51 -11.33
CA SER A 21 9.91 -10.27 -10.28
C SER A 21 11.33 -10.61 -10.68
N ARG A 22 12.16 -10.82 -9.65
CA ARG A 22 13.50 -11.41 -9.75
C ARG A 22 13.54 -12.86 -9.29
N LYS A 23 12.45 -13.38 -8.73
CA LYS A 23 12.34 -14.77 -8.27
C LYS A 23 12.25 -15.70 -9.49
N GLU A 24 12.82 -16.90 -9.36
CA GLU A 24 12.68 -17.93 -10.41
C GLU A 24 11.24 -18.47 -10.51
N ASN A 25 10.54 -18.56 -9.38
CA ASN A 25 9.15 -19.00 -9.32
C ASN A 25 8.22 -17.79 -9.14
N ILE A 26 7.49 -17.43 -10.19
CA ILE A 26 6.57 -16.29 -10.19
C ILE A 26 5.27 -16.58 -9.43
N SER A 27 4.83 -17.84 -9.41
CA SER A 27 3.52 -18.23 -8.89
C SER A 27 3.36 -17.93 -7.40
N SER A 28 4.44 -18.07 -6.62
CA SER A 28 4.45 -17.71 -5.19
C SER A 28 4.29 -16.19 -4.97
N GLU A 29 4.91 -15.37 -5.81
CA GLU A 29 4.77 -13.90 -5.73
C GLU A 29 3.37 -13.43 -6.12
N ILE A 30 2.76 -14.05 -7.13
CA ILE A 30 1.37 -13.77 -7.53
C ILE A 30 0.41 -14.12 -6.37
N ALA A 31 0.66 -15.22 -5.66
CA ALA A 31 -0.12 -15.59 -4.49
C ALA A 31 0.04 -14.58 -3.33
N GLU A 32 1.25 -14.07 -3.10
CA GLU A 32 1.52 -13.01 -2.10
C GLU A 32 0.74 -11.71 -2.38
N LEU A 33 0.41 -11.42 -3.65
CA LEU A 33 -0.39 -10.25 -4.03
C LEU A 33 -1.87 -10.37 -3.64
N TYR A 34 -2.37 -11.58 -3.36
CA TYR A 34 -3.74 -11.80 -2.89
C TYR A 34 -3.88 -11.45 -1.40
N THR A 35 -4.16 -10.18 -1.13
CA THR A 35 -4.35 -9.63 0.21
C THR A 35 -5.82 -9.26 0.46
N SER A 36 -6.18 -8.87 1.69
CA SER A 36 -7.54 -8.43 2.06
C SER A 36 -8.09 -7.25 1.24
N SER A 37 -7.22 -6.56 0.49
CA SER A 37 -7.57 -5.45 -0.39
C SER A 37 -7.91 -5.87 -1.82
N VAL A 38 -7.72 -7.14 -2.17
CA VAL A 38 -7.95 -7.68 -3.52
C VAL A 38 -9.16 -8.62 -3.46
N PRO A 39 -10.27 -8.36 -4.18
CA PRO A 39 -11.53 -9.08 -3.95
C PRO A 39 -11.55 -10.53 -4.42
N ALA A 40 -10.66 -10.90 -5.36
CA ALA A 40 -10.56 -12.25 -5.92
C ALA A 40 -9.08 -12.54 -6.25
N PRO A 41 -8.66 -13.81 -6.38
CA PRO A 41 -7.30 -14.13 -6.77
C PRO A 41 -6.96 -13.59 -8.17
N PHE A 42 -5.69 -13.25 -8.37
CA PHE A 42 -5.18 -12.87 -9.68
C PHE A 42 -5.00 -14.10 -10.57
N LYS A 43 -5.34 -13.95 -11.84
CA LYS A 43 -4.98 -14.90 -12.90
C LYS A 43 -3.77 -14.36 -13.65
N CYS A 44 -2.76 -15.19 -13.84
CA CYS A 44 -1.61 -14.86 -14.67
C CYS A 44 -2.03 -15.01 -16.15
N GLU A 45 -2.13 -13.91 -16.88
CA GLU A 45 -2.39 -13.97 -18.33
C GLU A 45 -1.09 -14.10 -19.13
N LEU A 46 0.02 -13.57 -18.59
CA LEU A 46 1.33 -13.61 -19.23
C LEU A 46 2.44 -13.51 -18.19
N ALA A 47 3.51 -14.28 -18.38
CA ALA A 47 4.80 -14.02 -17.75
C ALA A 47 5.92 -14.12 -18.80
N ALA A 48 6.76 -13.10 -18.91
CA ALA A 48 7.83 -13.03 -19.91
C ALA A 48 9.18 -12.71 -19.25
N ASN A 49 10.18 -13.54 -19.53
CA ASN A 49 11.56 -13.34 -19.13
C ASN A 49 12.22 -12.30 -20.02
N VAL A 50 12.80 -11.28 -19.39
CA VAL A 50 13.52 -10.19 -20.03
C VAL A 50 14.84 -9.93 -19.29
N GLU A 51 15.85 -9.47 -20.01
CA GLU A 51 17.16 -9.15 -19.42
C GLU A 51 17.08 -7.86 -18.59
N ASN A 52 16.46 -6.80 -19.12
CA ASN A 52 16.35 -5.49 -18.48
C ASN A 52 14.90 -5.18 -18.05
N ALA A 53 14.34 -5.98 -17.13
CA ALA A 53 12.93 -5.83 -16.72
C ALA A 53 12.54 -4.42 -16.23
N ARG A 54 13.47 -3.71 -15.57
CA ARG A 54 13.19 -2.35 -15.05
C ARG A 54 12.95 -1.36 -16.17
N ASP A 55 13.81 -1.36 -17.19
CA ASP A 55 13.72 -0.43 -18.30
C ASP A 55 12.53 -0.78 -19.21
N VAL A 56 12.33 -2.08 -19.46
CA VAL A 56 11.17 -2.57 -20.21
C VAL A 56 9.86 -2.20 -19.48
N LEU A 57 9.79 -2.39 -18.17
CA LEU A 57 8.60 -2.02 -17.39
C LEU A 57 8.38 -0.50 -17.37
N ALA A 58 9.45 0.30 -17.21
CA ALA A 58 9.36 1.75 -17.28
C ALA A 58 8.84 2.23 -18.65
N LEU A 59 9.29 1.58 -19.73
CA LEU A 59 8.80 1.84 -21.09
C LEU A 59 7.33 1.48 -21.24
N ILE A 60 6.90 0.30 -20.75
CA ILE A 60 5.49 -0.12 -20.75
C ILE A 60 4.63 0.87 -19.96
N HIS A 61 5.07 1.28 -18.77
CA HIS A 61 4.38 2.28 -17.96
C HIS A 61 4.28 3.64 -18.64
N SER A 62 5.32 4.02 -19.42
CA SER A 62 5.31 5.24 -20.22
C SER A 62 4.33 5.14 -21.40
N ILE A 63 4.34 4.02 -22.12
CA ILE A 63 3.43 3.76 -23.25
C ILE A 63 1.97 3.79 -22.79
N PHE A 64 1.67 3.15 -21.66
CA PHE A 64 0.31 3.06 -21.11
C PHE A 64 0.01 4.10 -20.02
N ALA A 65 0.80 5.17 -19.93
CA ALA A 65 0.64 6.19 -18.90
C ALA A 65 -0.77 6.82 -18.89
N SER A 66 -1.35 7.02 -20.08
CA SER A 66 -2.72 7.57 -20.24
C SER A 66 -3.82 6.62 -19.79
N ALA A 67 -3.57 5.31 -19.83
CA ALA A 67 -4.49 4.26 -19.42
C ALA A 67 -4.29 3.82 -17.96
N ARG A 68 -3.32 4.40 -17.23
CA ARG A 68 -3.01 4.05 -15.85
C ARG A 68 -4.09 4.57 -14.90
N ILE A 69 -4.63 3.70 -14.06
CA ILE A 69 -5.75 4.03 -13.15
C ILE A 69 -5.28 4.94 -12.01
N SER A 70 -4.07 4.71 -11.52
CA SER A 70 -3.47 5.47 -10.43
C SER A 70 -1.97 5.65 -10.67
N PRO A 71 -1.42 6.87 -10.54
CA PRO A 71 0.01 7.11 -10.72
C PRO A 71 0.91 6.29 -9.78
N ASP A 72 0.41 6.00 -8.57
CA ASP A 72 1.17 5.29 -7.53
C ASP A 72 1.01 3.76 -7.60
N ARG A 73 0.25 3.22 -8.57
CA ARG A 73 -0.08 1.79 -8.65
C ARG A 73 0.03 1.28 -10.07
N ASP A 74 0.33 -0.01 -10.21
CA ASP A 74 0.61 -0.61 -11.51
C ASP A 74 -0.63 -1.26 -12.15
N PHE A 75 -1.78 -0.60 -11.99
CA PHE A 75 -3.03 -1.00 -12.62
C PHE A 75 -3.32 -0.12 -13.85
N PHE A 76 -3.64 -0.78 -14.96
CA PHE A 76 -3.86 -0.17 -16.26
C PHE A 76 -5.18 -0.64 -16.86
N LYS A 77 -5.93 0.28 -17.47
CA LYS A 77 -7.15 -0.02 -18.21
C LYS A 77 -6.82 -0.35 -19.66
N VAL A 78 -6.17 -1.49 -19.87
CA VAL A 78 -5.70 -2.01 -21.17
C VAL A 78 -5.96 -3.51 -21.25
N SER A 79 -6.05 -4.05 -22.47
CA SER A 79 -6.17 -5.51 -22.64
C SER A 79 -4.82 -6.20 -22.45
N SER A 80 -4.86 -7.45 -21.95
CA SER A 80 -3.67 -8.30 -21.83
C SER A 80 -2.96 -8.47 -23.17
N ASP A 81 -3.71 -8.61 -24.27
CA ASP A 81 -3.18 -8.75 -25.63
C ASP A 81 -2.30 -7.57 -26.07
N GLN A 82 -2.69 -6.35 -25.70
CA GLN A 82 -1.89 -5.15 -26.00
C GLN A 82 -0.55 -5.18 -25.27
N VAL A 83 -0.56 -5.58 -24.00
CA VAL A 83 0.66 -5.68 -23.18
C VAL A 83 1.55 -6.81 -23.70
N MET A 84 0.97 -7.94 -24.09
CA MET A 84 1.66 -9.06 -24.73
C MET A 84 2.39 -8.63 -26.01
N ALA A 85 1.75 -7.84 -26.87
CA ALA A 85 2.36 -7.36 -28.10
C ALA A 85 3.60 -6.49 -27.82
N VAL A 86 3.53 -5.59 -26.84
CA VAL A 86 4.67 -4.75 -26.44
C VAL A 86 5.81 -5.59 -25.86
N LEU A 87 5.49 -6.59 -25.02
CA LEU A 87 6.51 -7.47 -24.43
C LEU A 87 7.22 -8.36 -25.47
N LYS A 88 6.48 -8.85 -26.47
CA LYS A 88 7.07 -9.58 -27.61
C LYS A 88 8.02 -8.69 -28.41
N LEU A 89 7.65 -7.43 -28.65
CA LEU A 89 8.51 -6.46 -29.34
C LEU A 89 9.77 -6.12 -28.54
N ALA A 90 9.67 -6.12 -27.20
CA ALA A 90 10.79 -5.90 -26.29
C ALA A 90 11.74 -7.11 -26.14
N GLY A 91 11.50 -8.21 -26.87
CA GLY A 91 12.35 -9.41 -26.83
C GLY A 91 12.09 -10.34 -25.65
N GLY A 92 10.92 -10.24 -24.99
CA GLY A 92 10.54 -11.12 -23.89
C GLY A 92 10.37 -12.57 -24.33
N LYS A 93 11.05 -13.50 -23.63
CA LYS A 93 10.82 -14.94 -23.79
C LYS A 93 9.63 -15.34 -22.92
N ASP A 94 8.58 -15.88 -23.53
CA ASP A 94 7.40 -16.33 -22.82
C ASP A 94 7.76 -17.47 -21.85
N VAL A 95 7.44 -17.27 -20.58
CA VAL A 95 7.59 -18.23 -19.48
C VAL A 95 6.30 -18.31 -18.66
N THR A 96 5.17 -18.02 -19.29
CA THR A 96 3.86 -18.13 -18.67
C THR A 96 3.72 -19.54 -18.10
N PRO A 97 3.49 -19.69 -16.78
CA PRO A 97 3.27 -21.00 -16.19
C PRO A 97 2.13 -21.70 -16.94
N ALA A 98 2.39 -22.88 -17.49
CA ALA A 98 1.42 -23.63 -18.30
C ALA A 98 0.27 -24.24 -17.48
N ASP A 99 0.24 -23.99 -16.18
CA ASP A 99 -0.91 -24.28 -15.35
C ASP A 99 -2.01 -23.26 -15.69
N ASP A 100 -3.17 -23.76 -16.13
CA ASP A 100 -4.45 -23.04 -16.18
C ASP A 100 -4.83 -22.54 -14.76
N GLY A 101 -4.07 -21.56 -14.29
CA GLY A 101 -3.91 -21.20 -12.90
C GLY A 101 -5.10 -20.41 -12.38
N THR A 102 -6.16 -21.11 -12.02
CA THR A 102 -6.58 -20.96 -10.63
C THR A 102 -5.48 -21.60 -9.80
N VAL A 103 -4.62 -20.79 -9.17
CA VAL A 103 -3.80 -21.26 -8.05
C VAL A 103 -4.76 -21.52 -6.90
N THR A 104 -5.50 -22.63 -7.01
CA THR A 104 -6.27 -23.23 -5.94
C THR A 104 -5.27 -24.10 -5.21
N THR A 105 -4.84 -23.69 -4.04
CA THR A 105 -4.25 -24.64 -3.08
C THR A 105 -5.34 -25.65 -2.74
N ALA A 106 -5.31 -26.81 -3.38
CA ALA A 106 -6.12 -27.95 -2.98
C ALA A 106 -5.46 -28.61 -1.76
N ALA A 107 -6.04 -28.40 -0.59
CA ALA A 107 -6.07 -29.39 0.47
C ALA A 107 -7.52 -29.48 1.00
N THR A 108 -8.20 -30.51 0.50
CA THR A 108 -9.23 -31.30 1.17
C THR A 108 -10.64 -30.71 1.34
N GLU A 109 -11.59 -31.41 0.69
CA GLU A 109 -13.02 -31.41 1.01
C GLU A 109 -13.26 -31.60 2.52
N ALA A 110 -13.96 -30.64 3.15
CA ALA A 110 -15.03 -30.88 4.10
C ALA A 110 -15.62 -29.54 4.57
N ALA A 111 -16.88 -29.28 4.23
CA ALA A 111 -17.75 -28.46 5.09
C ALA A 111 -17.87 -29.13 6.48
N PRO A 112 -18.22 -28.44 7.59
CA PRO A 112 -18.92 -27.15 7.64
C PRO A 112 -18.31 -26.11 8.61
N ALA A 113 -18.86 -24.91 8.51
CA ALA A 113 -18.65 -23.77 9.40
C ALA A 113 -18.51 -24.14 10.90
N PRO A 114 -17.63 -23.45 11.66
CA PRO A 114 -17.86 -23.32 13.08
C PRO A 114 -18.92 -22.24 13.30
N ALA A 115 -20.12 -22.71 13.64
CA ALA A 115 -21.06 -21.93 14.41
C ALA A 115 -20.38 -21.50 15.71
N ASN A 116 -20.21 -20.19 15.90
CA ASN A 116 -20.22 -19.64 17.24
C ASN A 116 -21.33 -18.61 17.33
N GLY A 117 -22.50 -19.12 17.72
CA GLY A 117 -23.61 -18.31 18.14
C GLY A 117 -23.24 -17.55 19.41
N ARG A 118 -23.29 -16.23 19.33
CA ARG A 118 -23.84 -15.45 20.44
C ARG A 118 -25.15 -14.84 19.96
N ARG A 119 -26.24 -15.57 20.17
CA ARG A 119 -27.59 -15.01 20.18
C ARG A 119 -27.74 -14.12 21.42
N ARG A 120 -28.14 -12.87 21.19
CA ARG A 120 -29.09 -12.05 21.97
C ARG A 120 -29.00 -10.64 21.35
N ALA A 121 -30.04 -9.89 21.12
CA ALA A 121 -31.48 -10.04 21.15
C ALA A 121 -32.00 -8.84 20.35
N ALA A 122 -33.19 -8.95 19.77
CA ALA A 122 -33.83 -7.85 19.08
C ALA A 122 -33.99 -6.63 20.00
N ASN A 123 -33.63 -5.44 19.52
CA ASN A 123 -34.63 -4.38 19.50
C ASN A 123 -34.34 -3.36 18.40
N GLY A 124 -35.41 -2.94 17.74
CA GLY A 124 -35.36 -2.16 16.52
C GLY A 124 -34.81 -0.75 16.72
N ARG A 125 -34.16 -0.27 15.67
CA ARG A 125 -34.25 1.12 15.18
C ARG A 125 -33.87 1.09 13.70
N ARG A 126 -34.90 1.00 12.86
CA ARG A 126 -34.81 1.30 11.42
C ARG A 126 -34.19 2.70 11.29
N ARG A 127 -32.92 2.78 10.87
CA ARG A 127 -32.37 4.05 10.39
C ARG A 127 -32.91 4.30 8.97
N PRO A 128 -33.50 5.47 8.69
CA PRO A 128 -34.05 5.75 7.38
C PRO A 128 -32.94 5.85 6.34
N ARG A 129 -33.23 5.36 5.13
CA ARG A 129 -32.47 5.65 3.90
C ARG A 129 -32.42 7.17 3.72
N ARG A 130 -31.28 7.79 4.03
CA ARG A 130 -31.05 9.20 3.74
C ARG A 130 -30.58 9.31 2.30
N GLY A 131 -31.42 9.98 1.51
CA GLY A 131 -31.32 10.08 0.07
C GLY A 131 -30.07 10.80 -0.45
N GLN A 132 -30.03 10.82 -1.77
CA GLN A 132 -29.16 11.62 -2.63
C GLN A 132 -28.94 13.01 -2.02
N ALA A 133 -27.69 13.30 -1.67
CA ALA A 133 -27.22 14.67 -1.48
C ALA A 133 -26.21 14.93 -2.59
N LYS A 134 -26.59 15.84 -3.49
CA LYS A 134 -25.69 16.49 -4.45
C LYS A 134 -24.49 17.05 -3.69
N SER A 135 -23.28 16.55 -3.92
CA SER A 135 -22.06 17.20 -3.42
C SER A 135 -21.50 18.13 -4.49
N THR A 136 -22.06 19.33 -4.54
CA THR A 136 -21.33 20.51 -5.01
C THR A 136 -20.23 20.82 -3.99
N SER A 137 -18.98 20.49 -4.31
CA SER A 137 -17.79 21.31 -4.00
C SER A 137 -16.53 20.56 -4.40
N GLY A 138 -15.74 21.17 -5.29
CA GLY A 138 -14.41 20.71 -5.63
C GLY A 138 -13.48 20.81 -4.42
N ARG A 139 -13.39 19.73 -3.63
CA ARG A 139 -12.19 19.51 -2.80
C ARG A 139 -11.08 19.13 -3.76
N LYS A 140 -10.24 20.12 -4.13
CA LYS A 140 -8.89 19.87 -4.65
C LYS A 140 -8.31 18.73 -3.82
N ARG A 141 -8.02 17.58 -4.46
CA ARG A 141 -7.39 16.43 -3.81
C ARG A 141 -6.18 16.96 -3.04
N ARG A 142 -6.28 17.08 -1.72
CA ARG A 142 -5.14 17.44 -0.88
C ARG A 142 -4.07 16.42 -1.19
N ARG A 143 -2.92 16.87 -1.74
CA ARG A 143 -1.75 16.02 -1.94
C ARG A 143 -1.54 15.25 -0.64
N ARG A 144 -1.42 13.92 -0.72
CA ARG A 144 -1.20 13.08 0.46
C ARG A 144 0.02 13.64 1.19
N ARG A 145 -0.10 13.87 2.50
CA ARG A 145 1.02 14.33 3.32
C ARG A 145 2.17 13.34 3.15
N PRO A 146 3.37 13.78 2.74
CA PRO A 146 4.55 12.92 2.65
C PRO A 146 4.77 12.12 3.93
N ASN A 147 5.34 10.92 3.80
CA ASN A 147 5.66 10.11 4.97
C ASN A 147 6.66 10.84 5.88
N LEU A 148 6.51 10.70 7.20
CA LEU A 148 7.45 11.26 8.18
C LEU A 148 8.86 10.69 7.98
N ASN A 149 9.87 11.56 7.91
CA ASN A 149 11.28 11.21 7.83
C ASN A 149 12.09 12.08 8.81
N PHE A 150 12.77 11.45 9.77
CA PHE A 150 13.51 12.11 10.85
C PHE A 150 14.71 12.91 10.35
N LYS A 151 15.44 12.40 9.35
CA LYS A 151 16.58 13.10 8.75
C LYS A 151 16.17 14.41 8.08
N GLN A 152 14.99 14.42 7.43
CA GLN A 152 14.43 15.65 6.86
C GLN A 152 14.02 16.67 7.92
N LEU A 153 13.71 16.21 9.14
CA LEU A 153 13.36 17.06 10.28
C LEU A 153 14.58 17.46 11.11
N SER A 154 15.80 17.19 10.63
CA SER A 154 17.06 17.40 11.36
C SER A 154 17.11 16.67 12.72
N ILE A 155 16.51 15.48 12.79
CA ILE A 155 16.57 14.60 13.94
C ILE A 155 17.52 13.45 13.60
N GLU A 156 18.72 13.49 14.19
CA GLU A 156 19.76 12.50 13.96
C GLU A 156 19.47 11.16 14.66
N PRO A 157 19.90 10.02 14.09
CA PRO A 157 19.92 8.74 14.80
C PRO A 157 20.63 8.86 16.15
N GLY A 158 20.09 8.21 17.18
CA GLY A 158 20.50 8.34 18.58
C GLY A 158 19.75 9.41 19.36
N SER A 159 18.97 10.28 18.69
CA SER A 159 18.14 11.28 19.36
C SER A 159 16.99 10.66 20.15
N VAL A 160 16.70 11.20 21.34
CA VAL A 160 15.55 10.76 22.16
C VAL A 160 14.31 11.59 21.84
N LEU A 161 13.19 10.92 21.55
CA LEU A 161 11.88 11.53 21.45
C LEU A 161 11.07 11.18 22.71
N VAL A 162 10.42 12.18 23.29
CA VAL A 162 9.59 12.03 24.48
C VAL A 162 8.12 12.02 24.09
N GLY A 163 7.44 10.93 24.43
CA GLY A 163 6.03 10.70 24.24
C GLY A 163 5.18 11.52 25.21
N ARG A 164 3.90 11.72 24.86
CA ARG A 164 2.95 12.49 25.68
C ARG A 164 2.74 11.90 27.09
N ASP A 165 2.92 10.60 27.25
CA ASP A 165 2.81 9.86 28.51
C ASP A 165 4.14 9.82 29.30
N GLY A 166 5.21 10.43 28.77
CA GLY A 166 6.56 10.37 29.33
C GLY A 166 7.40 9.21 28.81
N THR A 167 6.89 8.38 27.89
CA THR A 167 7.68 7.29 27.30
C THR A 167 8.75 7.83 26.38
N GLU A 168 9.98 7.32 26.50
CA GLU A 168 11.11 7.73 25.66
C GLU A 168 11.37 6.71 24.54
N VAL A 169 11.65 7.20 23.34
CA VAL A 169 12.12 6.37 22.22
C VAL A 169 13.38 6.95 21.61
N ILE A 170 14.26 6.08 21.15
CA ILE A 170 15.51 6.50 20.52
C ILE A 170 15.36 6.38 19.01
N VAL A 171 15.66 7.42 18.25
CA VAL A 171 15.66 7.34 16.78
C VAL A 171 16.77 6.39 16.33
N HIS A 172 16.42 5.34 15.59
CA HIS A 172 17.39 4.35 15.11
C HIS A 172 17.88 4.69 13.69
N ASP A 173 16.99 5.19 12.84
CA ASP A 173 17.28 5.52 11.44
C ASP A 173 16.32 6.63 10.96
N GLU A 174 16.40 7.04 9.69
CA GLU A 174 15.58 8.09 9.07
C GLU A 174 14.07 7.89 9.25
N ARG A 175 13.59 6.66 9.52
CA ARG A 175 12.15 6.34 9.62
C ARG A 175 11.78 5.45 10.80
N GLN A 176 12.75 4.99 11.58
CA GLN A 176 12.54 4.00 12.64
C GLN A 176 13.04 4.52 13.99
N VAL A 177 12.39 4.05 15.04
CA VAL A 177 12.68 4.34 16.44
C VAL A 177 12.80 3.03 17.21
N SER A 178 13.67 2.98 18.21
CA SER A 178 13.74 1.93 19.22
C SER A 178 12.75 2.26 20.34
N TYR A 179 11.75 1.40 20.52
CA TYR A 179 10.75 1.45 21.58
C TYR A 179 10.81 0.12 22.35
N GLN A 180 11.11 0.16 23.65
CA GLN A 180 11.28 -1.05 24.48
C GLN A 180 12.28 -2.05 23.88
N ASP A 181 13.44 -1.56 23.44
CA ASP A 181 14.52 -2.35 22.80
C ASP A 181 14.15 -3.01 21.45
N GLU A 182 12.97 -2.71 20.90
CA GLU A 182 12.56 -3.14 19.57
C GLU A 182 12.61 -1.98 18.57
N VAL A 183 13.26 -2.21 17.42
CA VAL A 183 13.29 -1.23 16.33
C VAL A 183 12.00 -1.33 15.50
N MET A 184 11.25 -0.23 15.44
CA MET A 184 9.98 -0.17 14.73
C MET A 184 9.70 1.23 14.16
N PHE A 185 8.64 1.36 13.35
CA PHE A 185 8.17 2.67 12.95
C PHE A 185 7.51 3.40 14.14
N ILE A 186 7.60 4.72 14.16
CA ILE A 186 7.01 5.55 15.24
C ILE A 186 5.50 5.40 15.38
N THR A 187 4.78 5.03 14.31
CA THR A 187 3.32 4.82 14.34
C THR A 187 2.94 3.60 15.20
N PRO A 188 3.49 2.40 14.98
CA PRO A 188 3.41 1.29 15.93
C PRO A 188 3.80 1.65 17.37
N ALA A 189 4.92 2.36 17.57
CA ALA A 189 5.34 2.81 18.90
C ALA A 189 4.27 3.69 19.57
N THR A 190 3.66 4.61 18.80
CA THR A 190 2.56 5.47 19.27
C THR A 190 1.31 4.66 19.64
N ARG A 191 0.97 3.61 18.86
CA ARG A 191 -0.18 2.75 19.16
C ARG A 191 0.03 1.99 20.46
N ARG A 192 1.21 1.40 20.64
CA ARG A 192 1.60 0.69 21.87
C ARG A 192 1.56 1.62 23.08
N MET A 193 2.15 2.81 22.94
CA MET A 193 2.12 3.87 23.96
C MET A 193 0.69 4.27 24.37
N LEU A 194 -0.23 4.42 23.41
CA LEU A 194 -1.61 4.83 23.66
C LEU A 194 -2.56 3.67 23.99
N GLY A 195 -2.09 2.42 23.98
CA GLY A 195 -2.95 1.23 24.15
C GLY A 195 -4.02 1.08 23.07
N LEU A 196 -3.73 1.51 21.84
CA LEU A 196 -4.64 1.44 20.70
C LEU A 196 -4.50 0.11 19.95
N ASP A 197 -5.57 -0.27 19.22
CA ASP A 197 -5.56 -1.40 18.30
C ASP A 197 -4.46 -1.26 17.23
N GLU A 198 -3.90 -2.39 16.77
CA GLU A 198 -2.82 -2.43 15.79
C GLU A 198 -3.17 -1.74 14.46
N ASN A 199 -4.45 -1.66 14.10
CA ASN A 199 -4.94 -1.03 12.88
C ASN A 199 -5.46 0.41 13.09
N ALA A 200 -5.38 0.95 14.31
CA ALA A 200 -5.87 2.29 14.60
C ALA A 200 -5.13 3.35 13.77
N VAL A 201 -5.87 4.25 13.14
CA VAL A 201 -5.30 5.38 12.40
C VAL A 201 -4.88 6.46 13.41
N VAL A 202 -3.58 6.69 13.54
CA VAL A 202 -3.02 7.67 14.49
C VAL A 202 -2.02 8.59 13.79
N SER A 203 -2.04 9.87 14.15
CA SER A 203 -1.05 10.84 13.69
C SER A 203 0.12 10.88 14.68
N ALA A 204 1.10 10.00 14.49
CA ALA A 204 2.22 9.82 15.41
C ALA A 204 2.90 11.14 15.79
N GLY A 205 3.16 12.03 14.83
CA GLY A 205 3.87 13.30 15.08
C GLY A 205 3.26 14.21 16.15
N GLN A 206 1.96 14.07 16.47
CA GLN A 206 1.30 14.87 17.50
C GLN A 206 1.61 14.40 18.94
N TYR A 207 2.12 13.18 19.08
CA TYR A 207 2.32 12.53 20.38
C TYR A 207 3.77 12.51 20.83
N TRP A 208 4.71 12.88 19.96
CA TRP A 208 6.14 12.87 20.24
C TRP A 208 6.73 14.28 20.20
N THR A 209 7.65 14.53 21.11
CA THR A 209 8.40 15.77 21.21
C THR A 209 9.89 15.51 21.11
N TYR A 210 10.61 16.41 20.43
CA TYR A 210 12.05 16.43 20.30
C TYR A 210 12.55 17.80 20.78
N ASN A 211 13.48 17.83 21.74
CA ASN A 211 14.02 19.08 22.32
C ASN A 211 12.91 20.07 22.76
N GLY A 212 11.81 19.55 23.33
CA GLY A 212 10.67 20.35 23.77
C GLY A 212 9.71 20.83 22.67
N ARG A 213 10.00 20.55 21.39
CA ARG A 213 9.13 20.87 20.23
C ARG A 213 8.39 19.64 19.75
N LYS A 214 7.15 19.77 19.28
CA LYS A 214 6.40 18.62 18.74
C LYS A 214 6.92 18.22 17.36
N VAL A 215 7.02 16.92 17.12
CA VAL A 215 7.43 16.37 15.82
C VAL A 215 6.46 16.81 14.71
N SER A 216 5.17 16.96 15.00
CA SER A 216 4.19 17.50 14.05
C SER A 216 4.48 18.95 13.65
N GLU A 217 4.97 19.77 14.58
CA GLU A 217 5.29 21.17 14.31
C GLU A 217 6.54 21.27 13.43
N LEU A 218 7.58 20.49 13.74
CA LEU A 218 8.78 20.39 12.89
C LEU A 218 8.43 19.94 11.47
N TYR A 219 7.50 19.00 11.34
CA TYR A 219 7.03 18.53 10.04
C TYR A 219 6.24 19.58 9.27
N ASP A 220 5.31 20.26 9.93
CA ASP A 220 4.51 21.31 9.33
C ASP A 220 5.40 22.51 8.93
N GLU A 221 6.44 22.84 9.69
CA GLU A 221 7.43 23.87 9.34
C GLU A 221 8.22 23.51 8.08
N PHE A 222 8.70 22.27 7.97
CA PHE A 222 9.44 21.80 6.80
C PHE A 222 8.58 21.73 5.53
N HIS A 223 7.30 21.39 5.67
CA HIS A 223 6.38 21.20 4.53
C HIS A 223 5.43 22.39 4.30
N SER A 224 5.42 23.40 5.17
CA SER A 224 4.65 24.60 4.93
C SER A 224 5.38 25.43 3.88
N PRO A 225 4.71 25.83 2.79
CA PRO A 225 5.25 26.91 1.98
C PRO A 225 5.39 28.13 2.91
N ALA A 226 6.54 28.80 2.86
CA ALA A 226 6.78 30.03 3.59
C ALA A 226 5.55 30.95 3.44
N LYS A 227 4.96 31.38 4.56
CA LYS A 227 4.00 32.47 4.51
C LYS A 227 4.76 33.66 3.91
N PRO A 228 4.28 34.30 2.83
CA PRO A 228 4.83 35.59 2.47
C PRO A 228 4.63 36.52 3.67
N ASP A 229 5.72 37.13 4.12
CA ASP A 229 5.71 38.11 5.19
C ASP A 229 4.65 39.17 4.85
N ALA A 230 3.73 39.38 5.79
CA ALA A 230 2.77 40.46 5.72
C ALA A 230 3.50 41.74 6.13
N GLU A 231 4.00 42.47 5.14
CA GLU A 231 4.43 43.86 5.24
C GLU A 231 3.21 44.80 5.11
#